data_AF-A0A971LX78-F1
#
_entry.id   AF-A0A971LX78-F1
#
_cell.length_a   1.000
_cell.length_b   1.000
_cell.length_c   1.000
_cell.angle_alpha   90.00
_cell.angle_beta   90.00
_cell.angle_gamma   90.00
#
_symmetry.space_group_name_H-M   'P 1'
#
loop_
_entity.id
_entity.type
_entity.pdbx_description
1 polymer ?
#
loop_
_entity_poly.entity_id
_entity_poly.type
_entity_poly.pdbx_seq_one_letter_code
_entity_poly.pdbx_strand_id
1 'polypeptide(L)'
;MLFHEPITPEFRDVVTPNVDTVCSTAWLDLSQNPVVLIVPDTDDRYYLVQIMDAYSKTFASIGRRTTGTKAGKFVIVGPDWKGVLPSGLKAVKFPTNTAWLIVPVFSKGEDDEEEALKILKQFKLTSLDEESSPHVLKPVNELLINNMVEDLSAMEFFKTMADLIILNPTTGKESFEKQFEYIGINRTYGFDAGRLDPDIIAGLNRAAKDAFEIISNSLGELNPRFSNGWTIFIGMGAYGDQFLKRAFVAYMGLGANIDEDATCPRTFTDEQGNQLNGKYNYVLHFDKDQLPPVEAFWSVTMYDSDFYLVQNEINRYAIADYTPGLEYNVADKP
;
A
#
# COMPACT_ATOMS: atom_id res chain seq x y z
N MET A 1 11.49 -12.05 0.42
CA MET A 1 10.02 -12.02 0.46
C MET A 1 9.61 -12.56 1.82
N LEU A 2 9.04 -11.70 2.65
CA LEU A 2 8.40 -12.13 3.90
C LEU A 2 7.00 -12.60 3.53
N PHE A 3 6.61 -13.80 3.97
CA PHE A 3 5.27 -14.33 3.77
C PHE A 3 4.49 -14.04 5.05
N HIS A 4 3.30 -13.46 4.91
CA HIS A 4 2.44 -13.22 6.07
C HIS A 4 1.77 -14.50 6.55
N GLU A 5 1.50 -14.54 7.86
CA GLU A 5 0.76 -15.60 8.52
C GLU A 5 -0.72 -15.57 8.11
N PRO A 6 -1.47 -16.69 8.32
CA PRO A 6 -2.91 -16.73 8.05
C PRO A 6 -3.63 -15.60 8.80
N ILE A 7 -4.60 -14.97 8.14
CA ILE A 7 -5.36 -13.88 8.73
C ILE A 7 -6.53 -14.47 9.54
N THR A 8 -6.39 -14.43 10.86
CA THR A 8 -7.41 -14.90 11.82
C THR A 8 -7.89 -13.75 12.73
N PRO A 9 -8.94 -13.94 13.55
CA PRO A 9 -9.33 -12.96 14.56
C PRO A 9 -8.29 -12.62 15.61
N GLU A 10 -7.20 -13.37 15.72
CA GLU A 10 -6.04 -13.07 16.57
C GLU A 10 -4.97 -12.22 15.88
N PHE A 11 -5.02 -12.09 14.55
CA PHE A 11 -4.04 -11.33 13.76
C PHE A 11 -4.14 -9.83 14.06
N ARG A 12 -3.03 -9.20 14.45
CA ARG A 12 -2.97 -7.79 14.85
C ARG A 12 -1.88 -6.97 14.15
N ASP A 13 -1.17 -7.55 13.18
CA ASP A 13 -0.05 -6.85 12.52
C ASP A 13 -0.54 -5.78 11.51
N VAL A 14 -1.77 -5.91 11.01
CA VAL A 14 -2.39 -4.95 10.07
C VAL A 14 -3.83 -4.70 10.49
N VAL A 15 -4.18 -3.41 10.61
CA VAL A 15 -5.56 -2.95 10.84
C VAL A 15 -6.39 -3.14 9.57
N THR A 16 -7.66 -3.57 9.69
CA THR A 16 -8.53 -3.97 8.57
C THR A 16 -7.89 -5.02 7.66
N PRO A 17 -7.48 -6.19 8.19
CA PRO A 17 -6.77 -7.19 7.38
C PRO A 17 -7.69 -7.77 6.28
N ASN A 18 -7.09 -8.02 5.11
CA ASN A 18 -7.79 -8.54 3.92
C ASN A 18 -7.73 -10.07 3.90
N VAL A 19 -8.86 -10.75 4.07
CA VAL A 19 -8.97 -12.22 4.09
C VAL A 19 -9.04 -12.88 2.71
N ASP A 20 -9.06 -12.08 1.64
CA ASP A 20 -9.25 -12.54 0.26
C ASP A 20 -7.93 -12.81 -0.46
N THR A 21 -6.80 -12.51 0.18
CA THR A 21 -5.47 -12.66 -0.42
C THR A 21 -4.43 -13.12 0.58
N VAL A 22 -3.52 -13.98 0.15
CA VAL A 22 -2.24 -14.19 0.82
C VAL A 22 -1.22 -13.22 0.24
N CYS A 23 -0.36 -12.65 1.09
CA CYS A 23 0.51 -11.56 0.68
C CYS A 23 1.98 -11.84 0.99
N SER A 24 2.86 -11.37 0.10
CA SER A 24 4.28 -11.20 0.39
C SER A 24 4.74 -9.77 0.18
N THR A 25 5.75 -9.36 0.94
CA THR A 25 6.34 -8.02 0.87
C THR A 25 7.86 -8.08 0.67
N ALA A 26 8.40 -7.08 -0.03
CA ALA A 26 9.84 -6.88 -0.20
C ALA A 26 10.21 -5.41 -0.41
N TRP A 27 11.32 -4.97 0.20
CA TRP A 27 11.93 -3.68 -0.08
C TRP A 27 13.19 -3.89 -0.94
N LEU A 28 13.38 -3.10 -1.98
CA LEU A 28 14.51 -3.19 -2.90
C LEU A 28 15.43 -1.99 -2.76
N ASP A 29 16.74 -2.22 -2.91
CA ASP A 29 17.74 -1.18 -3.13
C ASP A 29 18.21 -1.24 -4.59
N LEU A 30 17.83 -0.20 -5.33
CA LEU A 30 18.09 -0.01 -6.75
C LEU A 30 19.25 0.98 -6.98
N SER A 31 19.92 1.46 -5.93
CA SER A 31 21.05 2.41 -6.05
C SER A 31 22.27 1.79 -6.71
N GLN A 32 22.43 0.47 -6.61
CA GLN A 32 23.58 -0.26 -7.15
C GLN A 32 23.25 -0.97 -8.47
N ASN A 33 22.23 -1.83 -8.46
CA ASN A 33 21.88 -2.67 -9.60
C ASN A 33 20.37 -2.87 -9.72
N PRO A 34 19.84 -3.14 -10.95
CA PRO A 34 18.46 -3.52 -11.15
C PRO A 34 18.14 -4.86 -10.49
N VAL A 35 16.88 -5.04 -10.11
CA VAL A 35 16.36 -6.30 -9.57
C VAL A 35 15.38 -6.90 -10.58
N VAL A 36 15.52 -8.21 -10.82
CA VAL A 36 14.61 -8.97 -11.69
C VAL A 36 13.52 -9.61 -10.84
N LEU A 37 12.28 -9.32 -11.19
CA LEU A 37 11.08 -9.98 -10.67
C LEU A 37 10.65 -11.08 -11.65
N ILE A 38 10.60 -12.30 -11.15
CA ILE A 38 10.05 -13.47 -11.85
C ILE A 38 8.65 -13.72 -11.30
N VAL A 39 7.67 -13.68 -12.20
CA VAL A 39 6.26 -13.94 -11.92
C VAL A 39 5.89 -15.30 -12.52
N PRO A 40 5.24 -16.21 -11.76
CA PRO A 40 4.80 -17.50 -12.27
C PRO A 40 3.56 -17.37 -13.18
N ASP A 41 3.20 -18.44 -13.90
CA ASP A 41 1.86 -18.55 -14.46
C ASP A 41 0.90 -18.84 -13.29
N THR A 42 -0.11 -17.98 -13.09
CA THR A 42 -1.07 -18.13 -11.99
C THR A 42 -2.34 -18.86 -12.42
N ASP A 43 -2.41 -19.35 -13.66
CA ASP A 43 -3.58 -20.03 -14.24
C ASP A 43 -4.88 -19.22 -14.05
N ASP A 44 -4.81 -17.96 -14.43
CA ASP A 44 -5.88 -16.96 -14.29
C ASP A 44 -6.27 -16.56 -12.86
N ARG A 45 -5.64 -17.13 -11.82
CA ARG A 45 -5.78 -16.64 -10.44
C ARG A 45 -5.30 -15.20 -10.36
N TYR A 46 -6.12 -14.35 -9.72
CA TYR A 46 -5.77 -12.95 -9.49
C TYR A 46 -4.50 -12.84 -8.65
N TYR A 47 -3.59 -11.98 -9.11
CA TYR A 47 -2.47 -11.47 -8.34
C TYR A 47 -2.20 -10.04 -8.77
N LEU A 48 -1.54 -9.32 -7.87
CA LEU A 48 -0.97 -8.01 -8.12
C LEU A 48 0.43 -7.99 -7.51
N VAL A 49 1.39 -7.44 -8.22
CA VAL A 49 2.64 -6.93 -7.67
C VAL A 49 2.54 -5.41 -7.77
N GLN A 50 2.16 -4.81 -6.64
CA GLN A 50 2.14 -3.37 -6.47
C GLN A 50 3.57 -2.91 -6.19
N ILE A 51 4.09 -2.00 -7.01
CA ILE A 51 5.45 -1.47 -6.90
C ILE A 51 5.37 0.01 -6.54
N MET A 52 5.76 0.35 -5.32
CA MET A 52 5.70 1.71 -4.77
C MET A 52 7.07 2.36 -4.63
N ASP A 53 7.13 3.64 -4.96
CA ASP A 53 8.33 4.45 -4.77
C ASP A 53 8.60 4.74 -3.28
N ALA A 54 9.78 5.30 -2.99
CA ALA A 54 10.16 5.68 -1.62
C ALA A 54 9.20 6.71 -0.98
N TYR A 55 8.34 7.33 -1.78
CA TYR A 55 7.35 8.29 -1.35
C TYR A 55 5.94 7.69 -1.27
N SER A 56 5.82 6.36 -1.19
CA SER A 56 4.55 5.61 -1.09
C SER A 56 3.59 5.82 -2.26
N LYS A 57 4.08 6.21 -3.43
CA LYS A 57 3.28 6.26 -4.65
C LYS A 57 3.35 4.91 -5.34
N THR A 58 2.21 4.31 -5.64
CA THR A 58 2.11 3.16 -6.53
C THR A 58 2.51 3.61 -7.93
N PHE A 59 3.70 3.22 -8.34
CA PHE A 59 4.31 3.62 -9.60
C PHE A 59 4.01 2.63 -10.72
N ALA A 60 3.96 1.34 -10.40
CA ALA A 60 3.63 0.29 -11.36
C ALA A 60 2.85 -0.84 -10.68
N SER A 61 1.99 -1.46 -11.48
CA SER A 61 1.21 -2.64 -11.11
C SER A 61 1.49 -3.73 -12.15
N ILE A 62 1.99 -4.88 -11.71
CA ILE A 62 2.18 -6.07 -12.57
C ILE A 62 1.19 -7.11 -12.07
N GLY A 63 0.26 -7.55 -12.90
CA GLY A 63 -0.84 -8.37 -12.41
C GLY A 63 -1.80 -8.78 -13.50
N ARG A 64 -2.86 -9.49 -13.10
CA ARG A 64 -3.95 -9.92 -13.99
C ARG A 64 -4.47 -8.79 -14.88
N ARG A 65 -4.68 -7.60 -14.30
CA ARG A 65 -5.18 -6.39 -15.00
C ARG A 65 -4.21 -5.82 -16.04
N THR A 66 -2.93 -5.73 -15.72
CA THR A 66 -1.96 -4.93 -16.50
C THR A 66 -1.05 -5.76 -17.40
N THR A 67 -0.73 -6.99 -17.00
CA THR A 67 0.24 -7.86 -17.68
C THR A 67 -0.28 -9.27 -17.94
N GLY A 68 -1.47 -9.59 -17.45
CA GLY A 68 -2.05 -10.93 -17.51
C GLY A 68 -1.45 -11.88 -16.47
N THR A 69 -1.83 -13.15 -16.58
CA THR A 69 -1.52 -14.21 -15.60
C THR A 69 -0.47 -15.20 -16.06
N LYS A 70 0.10 -15.02 -17.25
CA LYS A 70 1.20 -15.87 -17.74
C LYS A 70 2.53 -15.51 -17.09
N ALA A 71 3.39 -16.52 -17.00
CA ALA A 71 4.74 -16.35 -16.47
C ALA A 71 5.50 -15.23 -17.17
N GLY A 72 6.25 -14.44 -16.41
CA GLY A 72 6.94 -13.26 -16.91
C GLY A 72 8.19 -12.91 -16.13
N LYS A 73 9.12 -12.21 -16.79
CA LYS A 73 10.30 -11.59 -16.18
C LYS A 73 10.25 -10.08 -16.38
N PHE A 74 10.36 -9.33 -15.28
CA PHE A 74 10.33 -7.88 -15.25
C PHE A 74 11.58 -7.36 -14.55
N VAL A 75 12.16 -6.28 -15.03
CA VAL A 75 13.36 -5.68 -14.41
C VAL A 75 12.99 -4.34 -13.83
N ILE A 76 13.20 -4.17 -12.53
CA ILE A 76 13.00 -2.91 -11.83
C ILE A 76 14.34 -2.19 -11.81
N VAL A 77 14.40 -1.04 -12.46
CA VAL A 77 15.63 -0.30 -12.75
C VAL A 77 15.61 1.01 -11.98
N GLY A 78 16.61 1.24 -11.12
CA GLY A 78 16.77 2.49 -10.39
C GLY A 78 17.08 3.69 -11.29
N PRO A 79 16.92 4.92 -10.78
CA PRO A 79 17.01 6.15 -11.58
C PRO A 79 18.39 6.40 -12.18
N ASP A 80 19.46 5.96 -11.50
CA ASP A 80 20.85 6.26 -11.88
C ASP A 80 21.52 5.16 -12.73
N TRP A 81 20.83 4.03 -12.97
CA TRP A 81 21.42 2.91 -13.69
C TRP A 81 21.51 3.17 -15.20
N LYS A 82 22.70 2.95 -15.78
CA LYS A 82 23.03 3.26 -17.19
C LYS A 82 23.50 2.06 -18.02
N GLY A 83 23.30 0.84 -17.51
CA GLY A 83 23.71 -0.37 -18.20
C GLY A 83 22.80 -0.73 -19.39
N VAL A 84 23.08 -1.88 -20.01
CA VAL A 84 22.26 -2.45 -21.08
C VAL A 84 21.51 -3.65 -20.54
N LEU A 85 20.19 -3.67 -20.72
CA LEU A 85 19.38 -4.81 -20.29
C LEU A 85 19.49 -5.96 -21.29
N PRO A 86 19.55 -7.22 -20.82
CA PRO A 86 19.37 -8.39 -21.67
C PRO A 86 18.09 -8.30 -22.51
N SER A 87 18.14 -8.85 -23.74
CA SER A 87 16.98 -8.87 -24.63
C SER A 87 15.82 -9.67 -24.03
N GLY A 88 14.60 -9.19 -24.22
CA GLY A 88 13.37 -9.88 -23.81
C GLY A 88 12.87 -9.54 -22.39
N LEU A 89 13.61 -8.73 -21.64
CA LEU A 89 13.18 -8.25 -20.32
C LEU A 89 12.31 -6.99 -20.44
N LYS A 90 11.19 -6.95 -19.72
CA LYS A 90 10.33 -5.76 -19.62
C LYS A 90 10.83 -4.87 -18.49
N ALA A 91 11.28 -3.66 -18.82
CA ALA A 91 11.83 -2.72 -17.85
C ALA A 91 10.74 -1.87 -17.18
N VAL A 92 10.81 -1.74 -15.87
CA VAL A 92 10.11 -0.75 -15.04
C VAL A 92 11.15 0.25 -14.56
N LYS A 93 11.22 1.41 -15.22
CA LYS A 93 12.14 2.50 -14.82
C LYS A 93 11.57 3.21 -13.61
N PHE A 94 12.27 3.14 -12.50
CA PHE A 94 11.78 3.55 -11.21
C PHE A 94 12.35 4.92 -10.79
N PRO A 95 11.54 5.80 -10.19
CA PRO A 95 11.96 7.18 -9.91
C PRO A 95 12.86 7.32 -8.67
N THR A 96 12.98 6.28 -7.85
CA THR A 96 13.71 6.29 -6.57
C THR A 96 14.63 5.08 -6.46
N ASN A 97 15.62 5.16 -5.56
CA ASN A 97 16.52 4.04 -5.29
C ASN A 97 15.86 2.97 -4.41
N THR A 98 14.89 3.34 -3.58
CA THR A 98 14.11 2.39 -2.78
C THR A 98 12.80 2.08 -3.50
N ALA A 99 12.47 0.80 -3.60
CA ALA A 99 11.16 0.33 -4.07
C ALA A 99 10.53 -0.59 -3.02
N TRP A 100 9.21 -0.50 -2.86
CA TRP A 100 8.45 -1.40 -2.01
C TRP A 100 7.47 -2.21 -2.84
N LEU A 101 7.56 -3.53 -2.73
CA LEU A 101 6.69 -4.49 -3.40
C LEU A 101 5.72 -5.08 -2.38
N ILE A 102 4.43 -5.06 -2.74
CA ILE A 102 3.38 -5.85 -2.09
C ILE A 102 2.80 -6.81 -3.13
N VAL A 103 2.72 -8.08 -2.79
CA VAL A 103 2.32 -9.17 -3.69
C VAL A 103 1.13 -9.93 -3.12
N PRO A 104 -0.10 -9.38 -3.20
CA PRO A 104 -1.30 -10.16 -2.94
C PRO A 104 -1.55 -11.19 -4.06
N VAL A 105 -1.82 -12.43 -3.66
CA VAL A 105 -2.35 -13.51 -4.50
C VAL A 105 -3.70 -13.90 -3.92
N PHE A 106 -4.72 -13.92 -4.78
CA PHE A 106 -6.09 -14.22 -4.39
C PHE A 106 -6.22 -15.59 -3.75
N SER A 107 -7.02 -15.67 -2.69
CA SER A 107 -7.38 -16.87 -1.93
C SER A 107 -8.88 -16.88 -1.67
N LYS A 108 -9.57 -17.97 -2.01
CA LYS A 108 -11.00 -18.16 -1.74
C LYS A 108 -11.29 -18.55 -0.28
N GLY A 109 -10.56 -17.97 0.67
CA GLY A 109 -10.62 -18.31 2.09
C GLY A 109 -9.78 -19.55 2.47
N GLU A 110 -10.06 -20.11 3.64
CA GLU A 110 -9.23 -21.13 4.31
C GLU A 110 -8.94 -22.36 3.44
N ASP A 111 -9.94 -22.86 2.70
CA ASP A 111 -9.82 -24.07 1.87
C ASP A 111 -8.90 -23.91 0.63
N ASP A 112 -8.58 -22.67 0.26
CA ASP A 112 -7.79 -22.33 -0.94
C ASP A 112 -6.45 -21.65 -0.61
N GLU A 113 -6.23 -21.36 0.67
CA GLU A 113 -5.06 -20.64 1.16
C GLU A 113 -3.76 -21.38 0.85
N GLU A 114 -3.72 -22.70 1.03
CA GLU A 114 -2.52 -23.50 0.76
C GLU A 114 -2.10 -23.42 -0.71
N GLU A 115 -3.06 -23.46 -1.63
CA GLU A 115 -2.82 -23.33 -3.07
C GLU A 115 -2.39 -21.91 -3.46
N ALA A 116 -3.00 -20.89 -2.87
CA ALA A 116 -2.57 -19.51 -3.04
C ALA A 116 -1.13 -19.30 -2.55
N LEU A 117 -0.76 -19.88 -1.39
CA LEU A 117 0.61 -19.85 -0.86
C LEU A 117 1.60 -20.61 -1.74
N LYS A 118 1.22 -21.75 -2.33
CA LYS A 118 2.06 -22.48 -3.31
C LYS A 118 2.36 -21.62 -4.53
N ILE A 119 1.41 -20.84 -5.02
CA ILE A 119 1.62 -19.89 -6.11
C ILE A 119 2.50 -18.72 -5.65
N LEU A 120 2.19 -18.11 -4.51
CA LEU A 120 2.96 -16.99 -3.95
C LEU A 120 4.44 -17.33 -3.76
N LYS A 121 4.76 -18.56 -3.33
CA LYS A 121 6.14 -19.07 -3.17
C LYS A 121 6.92 -19.20 -4.47
N GLN A 122 6.26 -19.17 -5.63
CA GLN A 122 6.91 -19.26 -6.94
C GLN A 122 7.39 -17.91 -7.48
N PHE A 123 6.90 -16.79 -6.92
CA PHE A 123 7.46 -15.48 -7.20
C PHE A 123 8.91 -15.42 -6.72
N LYS A 124 9.80 -14.82 -7.52
CA LYS A 124 11.23 -14.71 -7.16
C LYS A 124 11.77 -13.33 -7.48
N LEU A 125 12.73 -12.91 -6.66
CA LEU A 125 13.60 -11.78 -6.95
C LEU A 125 15.00 -12.33 -7.22
N THR A 126 15.63 -11.88 -8.29
CA THR A 126 17.02 -12.23 -8.64
C THR A 126 17.80 -10.98 -9.04
N SER A 127 19.13 -11.07 -9.03
CA SER A 127 19.99 -10.10 -9.70
C SER A 127 19.80 -10.17 -11.23
N LEU A 128 20.35 -9.18 -11.94
CA LEU A 128 20.36 -9.17 -13.40
C LEU A 128 21.25 -10.27 -14.01
N ASP A 129 22.29 -10.69 -13.30
CA ASP A 129 23.21 -11.76 -13.72
C ASP A 129 22.76 -13.17 -13.30
N GLU A 130 21.69 -13.29 -12.52
CA GLU A 130 21.18 -14.53 -11.91
C GLU A 130 22.18 -15.28 -11.00
N GLU A 131 23.40 -14.78 -10.82
CA GLU A 131 24.47 -15.38 -10.00
C GLU A 131 24.60 -14.71 -8.63
N SER A 132 24.40 -13.40 -8.57
CA SER A 132 24.46 -12.62 -7.34
C SER A 132 23.11 -12.58 -6.60
N SER A 133 23.16 -12.30 -5.30
CA SER A 133 21.95 -12.07 -4.52
C SER A 133 21.29 -10.75 -4.96
N PRO A 134 19.95 -10.70 -5.11
CA PRO A 134 19.27 -9.45 -5.33
C PRO A 134 19.48 -8.49 -4.16
N HIS A 135 19.59 -7.20 -4.44
CA HIS A 135 19.66 -6.16 -3.42
C HIS A 135 18.28 -5.92 -2.79
N VAL A 136 17.93 -6.80 -1.86
CA VAL A 136 16.72 -6.70 -1.03
C VAL A 136 17.10 -6.06 0.30
N LEU A 137 16.44 -4.96 0.63
CA LEU A 137 16.58 -4.30 1.91
C LEU A 137 15.82 -5.09 2.99
N LYS A 138 16.47 -5.24 4.14
CA LYS A 138 15.72 -5.33 5.39
C LYS A 138 15.35 -3.89 5.77
N PRO A 139 14.18 -3.60 6.35
CA PRO A 139 13.99 -2.31 6.99
C PRO A 139 15.04 -2.22 8.11
N VAL A 140 16.00 -1.29 8.01
CA VAL A 140 17.14 -1.17 8.96
C VAL A 140 17.21 0.19 9.63
N ASN A 141 16.21 1.07 9.45
CA ASN A 141 16.20 2.31 10.22
C ASN A 141 15.74 2.00 11.64
N GLU A 142 16.71 1.75 12.54
CA GLU A 142 16.46 1.43 13.94
C GLU A 142 15.58 2.45 14.66
N LEU A 143 15.68 3.74 14.29
CA LEU A 143 14.83 4.78 14.85
C LEU A 143 13.35 4.53 14.52
N LEU A 144 13.05 4.25 13.25
CA LEU A 144 11.69 4.00 12.76
C LEU A 144 11.17 2.59 13.08
N ILE A 145 12.05 1.66 13.46
CA ILE A 145 11.66 0.34 13.96
C ILE A 145 11.17 0.42 15.40
N ASN A 146 11.81 1.28 16.21
CA ASN A 146 11.57 1.33 17.65
C ASN A 146 10.64 2.49 18.07
N ASN A 147 10.29 3.39 17.16
CA ASN A 147 9.50 4.57 17.47
C ASN A 147 8.50 4.85 16.34
N MET A 148 7.33 5.37 16.71
CA MET A 148 6.41 5.95 15.75
C MET A 148 6.96 7.31 15.27
N VAL A 149 6.54 7.76 14.09
CA VAL A 149 7.02 9.03 13.53
C VAL A 149 6.62 10.21 14.41
N GLU A 150 5.46 10.11 15.08
CA GLU A 150 4.94 11.11 16.03
C GLU A 150 5.78 11.22 17.31
N ASP A 151 6.53 10.17 17.66
CA ASP A 151 7.34 10.12 18.88
C ASP A 151 8.74 10.72 18.68
N LEU A 152 9.13 11.01 17.44
CA LEU A 152 10.43 11.57 17.13
C LEU A 152 10.53 13.03 17.57
N SER A 153 11.72 13.45 18.03
CA SER A 153 12.00 14.88 18.10
C SER A 153 12.01 15.48 16.69
N ALA A 154 11.73 16.78 16.58
CA ALA A 154 11.75 17.46 15.28
C ALA A 154 13.11 17.30 14.58
N MET A 155 14.22 17.34 15.32
CA MET A 155 15.56 17.22 14.74
C MET A 155 15.82 15.81 14.20
N GLU A 156 15.37 14.77 14.90
CA GLU A 156 15.45 13.39 14.41
C GLU A 156 14.59 13.20 13.17
N PHE A 157 13.38 13.77 13.14
CA PHE A 157 12.51 13.76 11.97
C PHE A 157 13.18 14.42 10.77
N PHE A 158 13.64 15.68 10.90
CA PHE A 158 14.27 16.41 9.79
C PHE A 158 15.60 15.79 9.35
N LYS A 159 16.38 15.22 10.28
CA LYS A 159 17.58 14.44 9.93
C LYS A 159 17.22 13.23 9.09
N THR A 160 16.26 12.44 9.56
CA THR A 160 15.81 11.21 8.88
C THR A 160 15.23 11.54 7.50
N MET A 161 14.41 12.59 7.42
CA MET A 161 13.86 13.08 6.16
C MET A 161 14.95 13.51 5.18
N ALA A 162 15.96 14.26 5.63
CA ALA A 162 17.08 14.69 4.80
C ALA A 162 17.88 13.50 4.25
N ASP A 163 18.19 12.51 5.10
CA ASP A 163 18.91 11.30 4.70
C ASP A 163 18.12 10.49 3.67
N LEU A 164 16.80 10.37 3.85
CA LEU A 164 15.92 9.68 2.91
C LEU A 164 15.77 10.43 1.58
N ILE A 165 15.70 11.76 1.59
CA ILE A 165 15.69 12.58 0.36
C ILE A 165 17.01 12.43 -0.42
N ILE A 166 18.14 12.36 0.27
CA ILE A 166 19.45 12.11 -0.37
C ILE A 166 19.50 10.72 -0.99
N LEU A 167 19.03 9.70 -0.26
CA LEU A 167 18.98 8.33 -0.77
C LEU A 167 18.01 8.21 -1.95
N ASN A 168 16.90 8.92 -1.93
CA ASN A 168 15.80 8.82 -2.89
C ASN A 168 15.47 10.18 -3.50
N PRO A 169 16.34 10.77 -4.33
CA PRO A 169 16.10 12.11 -4.88
C PRO A 169 14.80 12.14 -5.70
N THR A 170 13.96 13.15 -5.48
CA THR A 170 12.78 13.36 -6.34
C THR A 170 13.20 13.82 -7.74
N THR A 171 12.44 13.38 -8.74
CA THR A 171 12.50 13.91 -10.10
C THR A 171 11.42 14.97 -10.29
N GLY A 172 11.79 16.17 -10.78
CA GLY A 172 10.84 17.23 -11.15
C GLY A 172 10.25 18.03 -9.99
N LYS A 173 10.81 17.90 -8.78
CA LYS A 173 10.42 18.65 -7.56
C LYS A 173 11.57 19.44 -6.94
N GLU A 174 12.66 19.61 -7.68
CA GLU A 174 13.90 20.21 -7.21
C GLU A 174 13.70 21.66 -6.75
N SER A 175 12.82 22.42 -7.43
CA SER A 175 12.52 23.81 -7.08
C SER A 175 11.75 23.95 -5.76
N PHE A 176 10.84 23.00 -5.47
CA PHE A 176 10.12 22.93 -4.21
C PHE A 176 11.07 22.55 -3.08
N GLU A 177 11.86 21.49 -3.26
CA GLU A 177 12.79 21.00 -2.24
C GLU A 177 13.93 21.98 -1.94
N LYS A 178 14.33 22.83 -2.91
CA LYS A 178 15.34 23.86 -2.69
C LYS A 178 14.96 24.83 -1.58
N GLN A 179 13.67 25.02 -1.31
CA GLN A 179 13.21 25.86 -0.20
C GLN A 179 13.63 25.30 1.16
N PHE A 180 13.89 23.99 1.27
CA PHE A 180 14.34 23.37 2.52
C PHE A 180 15.76 23.81 2.91
N GLU A 181 16.54 24.41 2.00
CA GLU A 181 17.83 25.02 2.34
C GLU A 181 17.68 26.15 3.37
N TYR A 182 16.56 26.89 3.37
CA TYR A 182 16.29 27.95 4.34
C TYR A 182 16.10 27.44 5.77
N ILE A 183 15.81 26.16 5.94
CA ILE A 183 15.70 25.50 7.25
C ILE A 183 16.87 24.54 7.52
N GLY A 184 17.94 24.66 6.74
CA GLY A 184 19.20 23.93 6.95
C GLY A 184 19.22 22.49 6.41
N ILE A 185 18.26 22.10 5.58
CA ILE A 185 18.27 20.80 4.89
C ILE A 185 19.00 20.96 3.57
N ASN A 186 20.12 20.24 3.43
CA ASN A 186 20.91 20.22 2.21
C ASN A 186 20.76 18.85 1.52
N ARG A 187 20.41 18.85 0.23
CA ARG A 187 20.18 17.63 -0.57
C ARG A 187 21.46 16.86 -0.94
N THR A 188 22.62 17.29 -0.44
CA THR A 188 23.91 16.63 -0.64
C THR A 188 24.60 16.33 0.70
N TYR A 189 24.56 17.28 1.62
CA TYR A 189 25.26 17.20 2.90
C TYR A 189 24.37 16.82 4.09
N GLY A 190 23.06 16.70 3.87
CA GLY A 190 22.09 16.30 4.88
C GLY A 190 21.64 17.45 5.77
N PHE A 191 21.38 17.12 7.02
CA PHE A 191 20.88 18.03 8.04
C PHE A 191 21.76 17.93 9.29
N ASP A 192 22.17 19.06 9.85
CA ASP A 192 22.99 19.14 11.06
C ASP A 192 22.40 20.23 11.98
N ALA A 193 21.62 19.79 12.97
CA ALA A 193 20.97 20.68 13.93
C ALA A 193 21.97 21.55 14.70
N GLY A 194 23.21 21.09 14.89
CA GLY A 194 24.25 21.84 15.60
C GLY A 194 24.75 23.09 14.87
N ARG A 195 24.36 23.25 13.59
CA ARG A 195 24.73 24.40 12.75
C ARG A 195 23.58 25.39 12.55
N LEU A 196 22.42 25.13 13.14
CA LEU A 196 21.23 25.96 12.94
C LEU A 196 21.16 27.07 13.97
N ASP A 197 20.66 28.23 13.53
CA ASP A 197 20.31 29.31 14.44
C ASP A 197 19.19 28.86 15.41
N PRO A 198 19.20 29.30 16.68
CA PRO A 198 18.19 28.93 17.65
C PRO A 198 16.74 29.20 17.19
N ASP A 199 16.53 30.26 16.41
CA ASP A 199 15.21 30.60 15.86
C ASP A 199 14.72 29.59 14.82
N ILE A 200 15.63 29.03 14.01
CA ILE A 200 15.31 27.95 13.06
C ILE A 200 14.93 26.70 13.84
N ILE A 201 15.70 26.34 14.88
CA ILE A 201 15.41 25.19 15.74
C ILE A 201 14.02 25.34 16.39
N ALA A 202 13.70 26.52 16.93
CA ALA A 202 12.38 26.79 17.50
C ALA A 202 11.27 26.68 16.44
N GLY A 203 11.50 27.19 15.24
CA GLY A 203 10.59 27.08 14.10
C GLY A 203 10.33 25.64 13.68
N LEU A 204 11.37 24.81 13.59
CA LEU A 204 11.27 23.39 13.22
C LEU A 204 10.53 22.57 14.28
N ASN A 205 10.77 22.82 15.58
CA ASN A 205 10.03 22.18 16.65
C ASN A 205 8.52 22.49 16.59
N ARG A 206 8.17 23.75 16.32
CA ARG A 206 6.78 24.14 16.10
C ARG A 206 6.21 23.49 14.84
N ALA A 207 6.95 23.53 13.73
CA ALA A 207 6.51 22.98 12.45
C ALA A 207 6.23 21.48 12.52
N ALA A 208 7.06 20.70 13.22
CA ALA A 208 6.83 19.27 13.40
C ALA A 208 5.50 19.01 14.13
N LYS A 209 5.22 19.75 15.20
CA LYS A 209 3.95 19.66 15.93
C LYS A 209 2.76 20.07 15.06
N ASP A 210 2.83 21.26 14.45
CA ASP A 210 1.75 21.80 13.62
C ASP A 210 1.47 20.87 12.43
N ALA A 211 2.50 20.26 11.83
CA ALA A 211 2.35 19.34 10.70
C ALA A 211 1.51 18.11 11.06
N PHE A 212 1.70 17.50 12.24
CA PHE A 212 0.87 16.37 12.66
C PHE A 212 -0.58 16.76 12.91
N GLU A 213 -0.81 17.93 13.52
CA GLU A 213 -2.17 18.46 13.69
C GLU A 213 -2.84 18.72 12.33
N ILE A 214 -2.12 19.30 11.37
CA ILE A 214 -2.62 19.51 10.01
C ILE A 214 -2.94 18.16 9.36
N ILE A 215 -1.99 17.22 9.35
CA ILE A 215 -2.14 15.92 8.69
C ILE A 215 -3.33 15.16 9.28
N SER A 216 -3.38 14.96 10.60
CA SER A 216 -4.46 14.20 11.25
C SER A 216 -5.86 14.76 11.00
N ASN A 217 -5.99 16.07 10.73
CA ASN A 217 -7.25 16.74 10.40
C ASN A 217 -7.52 16.87 8.90
N SER A 218 -6.75 16.23 8.03
CA SER A 218 -6.82 16.38 6.56
C SER A 218 -7.67 15.32 5.85
N LEU A 219 -8.62 14.66 6.53
CA LEU A 219 -9.53 13.69 5.90
C LEU A 219 -10.25 14.27 4.66
N GLY A 220 -10.55 15.57 4.68
CA GLY A 220 -11.16 16.28 3.55
C GLY A 220 -10.34 16.24 2.25
N GLU A 221 -9.01 16.09 2.34
CA GLU A 221 -8.11 15.97 1.18
C GLU A 221 -8.34 14.68 0.38
N LEU A 222 -8.95 13.65 0.99
CA LEU A 222 -9.36 12.45 0.28
C LEU A 222 -10.60 12.65 -0.59
N ASN A 223 -11.29 13.79 -0.45
CA ASN A 223 -12.56 14.10 -1.12
C ASN A 223 -13.56 12.92 -0.99
N PRO A 224 -13.92 12.52 0.25
CA PRO A 224 -14.79 11.38 0.48
C PRO A 224 -16.13 11.55 -0.24
N ARG A 225 -16.53 10.51 -0.98
CA ARG A 225 -17.84 10.43 -1.60
C ARG A 225 -18.78 9.66 -0.69
N PHE A 226 -19.94 10.23 -0.41
CA PHE A 226 -20.95 9.60 0.43
C PHE A 226 -22.14 9.17 -0.40
N SER A 227 -22.58 7.92 -0.25
CA SER A 227 -23.75 7.37 -0.93
C SER A 227 -24.36 6.24 -0.11
N ASN A 228 -25.65 6.34 0.24
CA ASN A 228 -26.40 5.30 0.96
C ASN A 228 -25.68 4.76 2.23
N GLY A 229 -25.11 5.66 3.04
CA GLY A 229 -24.34 5.29 4.25
C GLY A 229 -22.89 4.87 3.99
N TRP A 230 -22.50 4.62 2.74
CA TRP A 230 -21.13 4.28 2.36
C TRP A 230 -20.29 5.52 2.11
N THR A 231 -19.04 5.44 2.55
CA THR A 231 -17.96 6.40 2.27
C THR A 231 -16.96 5.75 1.33
N ILE A 232 -16.67 6.42 0.22
CA ILE A 232 -15.71 5.97 -0.79
C ILE A 232 -14.60 7.00 -0.91
N PHE A 233 -13.36 6.53 -0.77
CA PHE A 233 -12.16 7.32 -1.03
C PHE A 233 -11.58 6.93 -2.39
N ILE A 234 -11.18 7.93 -3.17
CA ILE A 234 -10.64 7.73 -4.52
C ILE A 234 -9.37 8.54 -4.75
N GLY A 235 -8.61 8.17 -5.77
CA GLY A 235 -7.34 8.78 -6.15
C GLY A 235 -6.25 8.57 -5.10
N MET A 236 -6.26 7.41 -4.45
CA MET A 236 -5.16 6.97 -3.58
C MET A 236 -4.08 6.27 -4.40
N GLY A 237 -2.90 6.04 -3.82
CA GLY A 237 -1.77 5.40 -4.50
C GLY A 237 -1.05 6.28 -5.54
N ALA A 238 -1.73 7.23 -6.19
CA ALA A 238 -1.16 8.14 -7.19
C ALA A 238 -1.56 9.60 -6.93
N TYR A 239 -0.74 10.33 -6.17
CA TYR A 239 -1.14 11.63 -5.60
C TYR A 239 -0.74 12.86 -6.44
N GLY A 240 0.15 12.72 -7.41
CA GLY A 240 0.75 13.88 -8.10
C GLY A 240 1.40 14.85 -7.10
N ASP A 241 0.88 16.08 -7.06
CA ASP A 241 1.35 17.19 -6.20
C ASP A 241 0.48 17.40 -4.96
N GLN A 242 -0.46 16.48 -4.70
CA GLN A 242 -1.32 16.51 -3.52
C GLN A 242 -0.56 15.98 -2.29
N PHE A 243 0.43 16.74 -1.83
CA PHE A 243 1.34 16.34 -0.75
C PHE A 243 0.60 16.06 0.56
N LEU A 244 -0.40 16.89 0.90
CA LEU A 244 -1.17 16.73 2.12
C LEU A 244 -2.06 15.48 2.07
N LYS A 245 -2.69 15.22 0.91
CA LYS A 245 -3.41 13.96 0.64
C LYS A 245 -2.51 12.75 0.85
N ARG A 246 -1.31 12.76 0.25
CA ARG A 246 -0.32 11.69 0.40
C ARG A 246 0.11 11.52 1.86
N ALA A 247 0.38 12.61 2.56
CA ALA A 247 0.78 12.58 3.97
C ALA A 247 -0.34 12.00 4.86
N PHE A 248 -1.59 12.37 4.59
CA PHE A 248 -2.74 11.80 5.30
C PHE A 248 -2.91 10.30 5.04
N VAL A 249 -2.76 9.85 3.78
CA VAL A 249 -2.81 8.40 3.50
C VAL A 249 -1.67 7.67 4.20
N ALA A 250 -0.45 8.20 4.16
CA ALA A 250 0.69 7.60 4.86
C ALA A 250 0.48 7.51 6.38
N TYR A 251 -0.16 8.52 6.98
CA TYR A 251 -0.55 8.53 8.39
C TYR A 251 -1.63 7.48 8.71
N MET A 252 -2.63 7.34 7.84
CA MET A 252 -3.72 6.36 8.04
C MET A 252 -3.30 4.91 7.76
N GLY A 253 -2.38 4.70 6.82
CA GLY A 253 -1.93 3.38 6.40
C GLY A 253 -1.17 3.43 5.07
N LEU A 254 0.09 3.01 5.11
CA LEU A 254 0.92 2.85 3.91
C LEU A 254 0.42 1.68 3.04
N GLY A 255 0.75 1.72 1.75
CA GLY A 255 0.43 0.62 0.83
C GLY A 255 -0.84 0.82 0.00
N ALA A 256 -1.44 2.01 0.02
CA ALA A 256 -2.68 2.27 -0.70
C ALA A 256 -2.58 1.94 -2.21
N ASN A 257 -3.50 1.11 -2.68
CA ASN A 257 -3.66 0.81 -4.10
C ASN A 257 -4.16 2.05 -4.87
N ILE A 258 -3.92 2.05 -6.18
CA ILE A 258 -4.66 2.92 -7.09
C ILE A 258 -6.08 2.36 -7.29
N ASP A 259 -7.02 3.24 -7.64
CA ASP A 259 -8.44 2.90 -7.75
C ASP A 259 -8.70 1.73 -8.73
N GLU A 260 -7.90 1.63 -9.80
CA GLU A 260 -8.00 0.57 -10.81
C GLU A 260 -7.57 -0.82 -10.30
N ASP A 261 -6.77 -0.88 -9.22
CA ASP A 261 -6.33 -2.14 -8.62
C ASP A 261 -7.27 -2.57 -7.49
N ALA A 262 -7.66 -1.64 -6.62
CA ALA A 262 -8.62 -1.91 -5.55
C ALA A 262 -9.24 -0.61 -5.02
N THR A 263 -10.54 -0.63 -4.76
CA THR A 263 -11.27 0.41 -4.02
C THR A 263 -12.01 -0.23 -2.86
N CYS A 264 -11.89 0.32 -1.66
CA CYS A 264 -12.51 -0.22 -0.44
C CYS A 264 -13.49 0.78 0.18
N PRO A 265 -14.75 0.83 -0.29
CA PRO A 265 -15.83 1.54 0.38
C PRO A 265 -16.00 1.07 1.83
N ARG A 266 -16.39 1.98 2.72
CA ARG A 266 -16.65 1.65 4.13
C ARG A 266 -17.98 2.23 4.57
N THR A 267 -18.69 1.53 5.43
CA THR A 267 -19.86 2.08 6.14
C THR A 267 -19.74 1.80 7.62
N PHE A 268 -20.26 2.73 8.42
CA PHE A 268 -20.40 2.61 9.87
C PHE A 268 -21.85 2.70 10.32
N THR A 269 -22.78 2.95 9.39
CA THR A 269 -24.19 3.20 9.69
C THR A 269 -25.12 2.36 8.82
N ASP A 270 -26.33 2.13 9.32
CA ASP A 270 -27.45 1.63 8.53
C ASP A 270 -28.02 2.72 7.60
N GLU A 271 -29.08 2.38 6.86
CA GLU A 271 -29.75 3.30 5.92
C GLU A 271 -30.43 4.49 6.62
N GLN A 272 -30.74 4.38 7.92
CA GLN A 272 -31.30 5.46 8.74
C GLN A 272 -30.21 6.32 9.39
N GLY A 273 -28.93 5.98 9.20
CA GLY A 273 -27.79 6.68 9.79
C GLY A 273 -27.48 6.27 11.23
N ASN A 274 -28.06 5.20 11.75
CA ASN A 274 -27.68 4.68 13.07
C ASN A 274 -26.40 3.87 12.96
N GLN A 275 -25.55 3.92 13.99
CA GLN A 275 -24.32 3.12 14.05
C GLN A 275 -24.63 1.62 13.92
N LEU A 276 -23.91 0.94 13.03
CA LEU A 276 -23.97 -0.51 12.91
C LEU A 276 -23.57 -1.17 14.23
N ASN A 277 -24.41 -2.11 14.66
CA ASN A 277 -24.27 -2.78 15.96
C ASN A 277 -24.72 -4.24 15.85
N GLY A 278 -23.86 -5.18 16.28
CA GLY A 278 -24.10 -6.62 16.22
C GLY A 278 -25.26 -7.17 17.05
N LYS A 279 -25.99 -6.32 17.80
CA LYS A 279 -27.26 -6.69 18.45
C LYS A 279 -28.43 -6.80 17.47
N TYR A 280 -28.30 -6.24 16.28
CA TYR A 280 -29.35 -6.21 15.26
C TYR A 280 -28.93 -7.02 14.02
N ASN A 281 -29.92 -7.41 13.23
CA ASN A 281 -29.72 -8.07 11.96
C ASN A 281 -29.81 -7.05 10.83
N TYR A 282 -28.90 -7.13 9.87
CA TYR A 282 -28.85 -6.24 8.71
C TYR A 282 -28.93 -7.05 7.42
N VAL A 283 -29.42 -6.43 6.37
CA VAL A 283 -29.44 -6.98 5.01
C VAL A 283 -28.78 -5.97 4.09
N LEU A 284 -27.73 -6.41 3.38
CA LEU A 284 -27.17 -5.68 2.26
C LEU A 284 -27.76 -6.26 0.98
N HIS A 285 -28.47 -5.42 0.21
CA HIS A 285 -29.09 -5.82 -1.04
C HIS A 285 -28.39 -5.11 -2.21
N PHE A 286 -28.11 -5.87 -3.26
CA PHE A 286 -27.71 -5.33 -4.56
C PHE A 286 -28.77 -5.69 -5.58
N ASP A 287 -29.29 -4.68 -6.27
CA ASP A 287 -30.06 -4.92 -7.49
C ASP A 287 -29.15 -5.61 -8.51
N LYS A 288 -29.76 -6.39 -9.42
CA LYS A 288 -29.03 -7.20 -10.40
C LYS A 288 -28.04 -6.39 -11.25
N ASP A 289 -28.41 -5.17 -11.61
CA ASP A 289 -27.61 -4.22 -12.38
C ASP A 289 -26.73 -3.30 -11.51
N GLN A 290 -26.72 -3.51 -10.20
CA GLN A 290 -25.97 -2.74 -9.21
C GLN A 290 -25.00 -3.60 -8.38
N LEU A 291 -24.68 -4.80 -8.84
CA LEU A 291 -23.55 -5.56 -8.27
C LEU A 291 -22.25 -4.73 -8.39
N PRO A 292 -21.29 -4.88 -7.45
CA PRO A 292 -20.00 -4.21 -7.54
C PRO A 292 -19.35 -4.41 -8.93
N PRO A 293 -18.99 -3.33 -9.65
CA PRO A 293 -18.55 -3.41 -11.03
C PRO A 293 -17.06 -3.79 -11.12
N VAL A 294 -16.73 -5.03 -10.78
CA VAL A 294 -15.36 -5.53 -10.66
C VAL A 294 -15.02 -6.52 -11.78
N GLU A 295 -13.75 -6.51 -12.21
CA GLU A 295 -13.22 -7.49 -13.19
C GLU A 295 -12.50 -8.67 -12.50
N ALA A 296 -12.19 -8.54 -11.20
CA ALA A 296 -11.51 -9.55 -10.41
C ALA A 296 -12.45 -10.25 -9.44
N PHE A 297 -12.81 -9.59 -8.35
CA PHE A 297 -13.75 -10.07 -7.35
C PHE A 297 -14.25 -8.89 -6.49
N TRP A 298 -15.33 -9.11 -5.74
CA TRP A 298 -15.75 -8.23 -4.64
C TRP A 298 -15.99 -9.02 -3.36
N SER A 299 -15.78 -8.36 -2.22
CA SER A 299 -16.03 -8.91 -0.90
C SER A 299 -16.55 -7.83 0.05
N VAL A 300 -17.21 -8.28 1.12
CA VAL A 300 -17.66 -7.47 2.25
C VAL A 300 -17.18 -8.16 3.52
N THR A 301 -16.30 -7.49 4.25
CA THR A 301 -15.69 -7.97 5.49
C THR A 301 -16.20 -7.13 6.66
N MET A 302 -16.54 -7.78 7.76
CA MET A 302 -16.96 -7.11 8.99
C MET A 302 -15.80 -7.04 9.98
N TYR A 303 -15.63 -5.87 10.60
CA TYR A 303 -14.62 -5.64 11.63
C TYR A 303 -15.27 -5.12 12.93
N ASP A 304 -14.58 -5.29 14.05
CA ASP A 304 -14.94 -4.69 15.33
C ASP A 304 -14.61 -3.18 15.36
N SER A 305 -14.83 -2.55 16.52
CA SER A 305 -14.55 -1.12 16.73
C SER A 305 -13.06 -0.76 16.65
N ASP A 306 -12.19 -1.75 16.82
CA ASP A 306 -10.74 -1.61 16.71
C ASP A 306 -10.24 -2.02 15.31
N PHE A 307 -11.18 -2.27 14.38
CA PHE A 307 -10.94 -2.62 12.99
C PHE A 307 -10.26 -3.98 12.76
N TYR A 308 -10.51 -4.96 13.65
CA TYR A 308 -10.07 -6.35 13.50
C TYR A 308 -11.22 -7.31 13.25
N LEU A 309 -10.90 -8.51 12.77
CA LEU A 309 -11.90 -9.53 12.48
C LEU A 309 -12.64 -9.98 13.74
N VAL A 310 -13.95 -10.22 13.61
CA VAL A 310 -14.81 -10.62 14.71
C VAL A 310 -14.94 -12.14 14.75
N GLN A 311 -14.44 -12.77 15.81
CA GLN A 311 -14.61 -14.19 16.08
C GLN A 311 -16.10 -14.59 16.00
N ASN A 312 -16.40 -15.68 15.29
CA ASN A 312 -17.77 -16.19 15.17
C ASN A 312 -17.80 -17.71 15.00
N GLU A 313 -18.94 -18.34 15.31
CA GLU A 313 -19.09 -19.81 15.37
C GLU A 313 -18.96 -20.52 14.02
N ILE A 314 -19.15 -19.80 12.91
CA ILE A 314 -19.10 -20.35 11.55
C ILE A 314 -17.74 -20.11 10.87
N ASN A 315 -16.77 -19.50 11.57
CA ASN A 315 -15.45 -19.14 11.06
C ASN A 315 -15.49 -18.46 9.69
N ARG A 316 -16.42 -17.51 9.51
CA ARG A 316 -16.55 -16.76 8.26
C ARG A 316 -16.36 -15.27 8.52
N TYR A 317 -15.46 -14.67 7.76
CA TYR A 317 -15.05 -13.30 7.98
C TYR A 317 -15.37 -12.36 6.80
N ALA A 318 -15.68 -12.92 5.63
CA ALA A 318 -16.16 -12.17 4.48
C ALA A 318 -17.32 -12.86 3.77
N ILE A 319 -18.14 -12.06 3.09
CA ILE A 319 -19.08 -12.49 2.04
C ILE A 319 -18.60 -11.88 0.73
N ALA A 320 -18.46 -12.70 -0.30
CA ALA A 320 -17.84 -12.36 -1.58
C ALA A 320 -18.53 -13.08 -2.74
N ASP A 321 -18.30 -12.65 -3.98
CA ASP A 321 -18.85 -13.30 -5.19
C ASP A 321 -18.43 -14.77 -5.36
N TYR A 322 -17.33 -15.19 -4.76
CA TYR A 322 -16.87 -16.59 -4.72
C TYR A 322 -17.30 -17.34 -3.45
N THR A 323 -18.12 -16.75 -2.57
CA THR A 323 -18.57 -17.42 -1.35
C THR A 323 -19.36 -18.69 -1.69
N PRO A 324 -18.95 -19.87 -1.20
CA PRO A 324 -19.67 -21.11 -1.45
C PRO A 324 -21.14 -21.02 -0.99
N GLY A 325 -22.07 -21.36 -1.89
CA GLY A 325 -23.50 -21.34 -1.61
C GLY A 325 -24.16 -19.97 -1.67
N LEU A 326 -23.47 -18.92 -2.16
CA LEU A 326 -24.13 -17.65 -2.46
C LEU A 326 -25.11 -17.84 -3.62
N GLU A 327 -26.39 -17.61 -3.35
CA GLU A 327 -27.46 -17.68 -4.35
C GLU A 327 -27.91 -16.27 -4.75
N TYR A 328 -28.05 -16.05 -6.06
CA TYR A 328 -28.63 -14.82 -6.58
C TYR A 328 -30.15 -14.96 -6.61
N ASN A 329 -30.85 -13.92 -6.14
CA ASN A 329 -32.30 -13.85 -6.26
C ASN A 329 -32.73 -14.10 -7.71
N VAL A 330 -33.74 -14.94 -7.91
CA VAL A 330 -34.37 -15.09 -9.23
C VAL A 330 -34.96 -13.75 -9.59
N ALA A 331 -34.55 -13.15 -10.71
CA ALA A 331 -35.07 -11.86 -11.15
C ALA A 331 -36.60 -11.89 -11.06
N ASP A 332 -37.18 -10.93 -10.34
CA ASP A 332 -38.63 -10.73 -10.37
C ASP A 332 -39.03 -10.64 -11.85
N LYS A 333 -39.94 -11.52 -12.26
CA LYS A 333 -40.50 -11.42 -13.61
C LYS A 333 -41.13 -10.03 -13.72
N PRO A 334 -40.86 -9.31 -14.82
CA PRO A 334 -41.31 -7.93 -15.00
C PRO A 334 -42.82 -7.78 -14.90
#